data_AF-E5Y2I0-F1
#
_entry.id   AF-E5Y2I0-F1
#
_cell.length_a   1.000
_cell.length_b   1.000
_cell.length_c   1.000
_cell.angle_alpha   90.00
_cell.angle_beta   90.00
_cell.angle_gamma   90.00
#
_symmetry.space_group_name_H-M   'P 1'
#
loop_
_entity.id
_entity.type
_entity.pdbx_description
1 polymer ?
#
loop_
_entity_poly.entity_id
_entity_poly.type
_entity_poly.pdbx_seq_one_letter_code
_entity_poly.pdbx_strand_id
1 'polypeptide(L)'
;MKHAVALLSVLIVLCSCGCGQKQAVPLILRYHDCPAPSVPVLPELDAAEPLDSTENVTRLLERDDRLRDYINGLKSALQCEQARGKL
;
A
#
# COMPACT_ATOMS: atom_id res chain seq x y z
N MET A 1 -56.64 24.18 15.29
CA MET A 1 -55.39 24.96 15.19
C MET A 1 -54.46 24.77 16.40
N LYS A 2 -54.93 24.97 17.65
CA LYS A 2 -54.08 24.87 18.87
C LYS A 2 -53.40 23.50 19.07
N HIS A 3 -54.12 22.41 18.81
CA HIS A 3 -53.58 21.04 18.93
C HIS A 3 -52.52 20.72 17.88
N ALA A 4 -52.65 21.26 16.67
CA ALA A 4 -51.67 21.05 15.59
C ALA A 4 -50.34 21.76 15.89
N VAL A 5 -50.40 22.96 16.49
CA VAL A 5 -49.22 23.71 16.93
C VAL A 5 -48.49 22.98 18.06
N ALA A 6 -49.22 22.41 19.02
CA ALA A 6 -48.62 21.65 20.11
C ALA A 6 -47.91 20.37 19.60
N LEU A 7 -48.51 19.66 18.66
CA LEU A 7 -47.92 18.46 18.04
C LEU A 7 -46.66 18.78 17.24
N LEU A 8 -46.68 19.89 16.47
CA LEU A 8 -45.51 20.36 15.73
C LEU A 8 -44.36 20.75 16.67
N SER A 9 -44.65 21.42 17.78
CA SER A 9 -43.62 21.79 18.77
C SER A 9 -42.96 20.57 19.40
N VAL A 10 -43.73 19.52 19.70
CA VAL A 10 -43.20 18.27 20.28
C VAL A 10 -42.31 17.53 19.26
N LEU A 11 -42.72 17.49 17.99
CA LEU A 11 -41.91 16.91 16.90
C LEU A 11 -40.57 17.63 16.71
N ILE A 12 -40.57 18.97 16.74
CA ILE A 12 -39.35 19.76 16.58
C ILE A 12 -38.38 19.53 17.75
N VAL A 13 -38.88 19.46 18.98
CA VAL A 13 -38.06 19.20 20.17
C VAL A 13 -37.48 17.78 20.14
N LEU A 14 -38.26 16.78 19.75
CA LEU A 14 -37.79 15.40 19.59
C LEU A 14 -36.72 15.27 18.50
N CYS A 15 -36.87 15.99 17.39
CA CYS A 15 -35.87 16.00 16.31
C CYS A 15 -34.61 16.83 16.64
N SER A 16 -34.70 17.82 17.53
CA SER A 16 -33.58 18.71 17.87
C SER A 16 -32.68 18.17 18.98
N CYS A 17 -33.17 17.22 19.79
CA CYS A 17 -32.40 16.53 20.83
C CYS A 17 -31.70 15.25 20.33
N GLY A 18 -31.84 14.91 19.05
CA GLY A 18 -31.09 13.87 18.40
C GLY A 18 -29.65 14.33 18.18
N CYS A 19 -28.80 14.09 19.19
CA CYS A 19 -27.35 14.21 19.14
C CYS A 19 -26.79 13.92 17.75
N GLY A 20 -26.49 14.98 17.00
CA GLY A 20 -25.46 14.94 15.98
C GLY A 20 -24.19 14.54 16.72
N GLN A 21 -23.90 13.24 16.75
CA GLN A 21 -22.63 12.71 17.22
C GLN A 21 -21.56 13.58 16.57
N LYS A 22 -20.77 14.28 17.40
CA LYS A 22 -19.57 14.99 16.95
C LYS A 22 -18.86 13.99 16.06
N GLN A 23 -18.77 14.28 14.75
CA GLN A 23 -18.03 13.43 13.84
C GLN A 23 -16.65 13.27 14.46
N ALA A 24 -16.38 12.08 14.98
CA ALA A 24 -15.06 11.72 15.43
C ALA A 24 -14.17 12.03 14.24
N VAL A 25 -13.21 12.94 14.42
CA VAL A 25 -12.23 13.29 13.39
C VAL A 25 -11.79 11.96 12.76
N PRO A 26 -12.01 11.76 11.45
CA PRO A 26 -11.76 10.47 10.84
C PRO A 26 -10.32 10.09 11.16
N LEU A 27 -10.16 8.97 11.87
CA LEU A 27 -8.85 8.46 12.19
C LEU A 27 -8.17 8.18 10.85
N ILE A 28 -7.21 9.03 10.45
CA ILE A 28 -6.42 8.81 9.25
C ILE A 28 -5.54 7.60 9.56
N LEU A 29 -6.06 6.41 9.24
CA LEU A 29 -5.29 5.18 9.17
C LEU A 29 -4.29 5.37 8.03
N ARG A 30 -3.09 5.87 8.36
CA ARG A 30 -1.95 5.80 7.45
C ARG A 30 -1.59 4.34 7.31
N TYR A 31 -2.14 3.69 6.28
CA TYR A 31 -1.64 2.41 5.83
C TYR A 31 -0.15 2.57 5.52
N HIS A 32 0.69 1.71 6.11
CA HIS A 32 2.09 1.61 5.73
C HIS A 32 2.19 1.47 4.20
N ASP A 33 3.16 2.16 3.62
CA ASP A 33 3.39 2.09 2.18
C ASP A 33 3.75 0.67 1.75
N CYS A 34 3.40 0.30 0.51
CA CYS A 34 3.82 -0.99 -0.03
C CYS A 34 5.34 -0.94 -0.28
N PRO A 35 6.14 -1.75 0.44
CA PRO A 35 7.58 -1.62 0.39
C PRO A 35 8.11 -2.15 -0.95
N ALA A 36 8.69 -1.26 -1.76
CA ALA A 36 9.44 -1.64 -2.94
C ALA A 36 10.90 -1.98 -2.54
N PRO A 37 11.48 -3.08 -3.04
CA PRO A 37 12.89 -3.38 -2.81
C PRO A 37 13.79 -2.32 -3.45
N SER A 38 14.96 -2.08 -2.86
CA SER A 38 16.01 -1.30 -3.54
C SER A 38 16.64 -2.11 -4.67
N VAL A 39 17.18 -1.41 -5.67
CA VAL A 39 17.94 -2.04 -6.76
C VAL A 39 19.12 -2.82 -6.16
N PRO A 40 19.30 -4.11 -6.49
CA PRO A 40 20.39 -4.90 -5.95
C PRO A 40 21.73 -4.49 -6.58
N VAL A 41 22.79 -4.51 -5.77
CA VAL A 41 24.16 -4.50 -6.32
C VAL A 41 24.40 -5.87 -6.96
N LEU A 42 24.93 -5.90 -8.17
CA LEU A 42 25.24 -7.13 -8.88
C LEU A 42 26.75 -7.39 -8.85
N PRO A 43 27.20 -8.65 -8.73
CA PRO A 43 28.62 -8.92 -8.85
C PRO A 43 29.10 -8.57 -10.27
N GLU A 44 30.30 -8.01 -10.33
CA GLU A 44 30.97 -7.64 -11.57
C GLU A 44 31.58 -8.89 -12.22
N LEU A 45 31.62 -8.91 -13.55
CA LEU A 45 32.33 -9.96 -14.28
C LEU A 45 33.80 -9.60 -14.37
N ASP A 46 34.66 -10.61 -14.34
CA ASP A 46 36.08 -10.41 -14.58
C ASP A 46 36.30 -10.26 -16.09
N ALA A 47 36.74 -9.06 -16.49
CA ALA A 47 37.01 -8.73 -17.89
C ALA A 47 38.28 -9.38 -18.43
N ALA A 48 39.15 -9.91 -17.56
CA ALA A 48 40.34 -10.65 -17.96
C ALA A 48 40.03 -12.10 -18.35
N GLU A 49 38.91 -12.64 -17.90
CA GLU A 49 38.50 -14.02 -18.13
C GLU A 49 37.41 -14.12 -19.21
N PRO A 50 37.36 -15.23 -19.98
CA PRO A 50 36.24 -15.52 -20.86
C PRO A 50 34.90 -15.51 -20.11
N LEU A 51 33.82 -15.20 -20.83
CA LEU A 51 32.46 -15.15 -20.26
C LEU A 51 32.01 -16.52 -19.73
N ASP A 52 32.44 -17.59 -20.38
CA ASP A 52 32.16 -18.99 -20.06
C ASP A 52 33.18 -19.63 -19.12
N SER A 53 34.13 -18.84 -18.57
CA SER A 53 34.96 -19.29 -17.46
C SER A 53 34.09 -19.67 -16.26
N THR A 54 34.54 -20.66 -15.48
CA THR A 54 33.79 -21.11 -14.29
C THR A 54 33.49 -19.96 -13.33
N GLU A 55 34.42 -19.03 -13.17
CA GLU A 55 34.25 -17.87 -12.30
C GLU A 55 33.17 -16.92 -12.82
N ASN A 56 33.21 -16.52 -14.09
CA ASN A 56 32.20 -15.62 -14.66
C ASN A 56 30.82 -16.27 -14.74
N VAL A 57 30.75 -17.58 -15.04
CA VAL A 57 29.49 -18.34 -14.99
C VAL A 57 28.91 -18.33 -13.57
N THR A 58 29.72 -18.55 -12.54
CA THR A 58 29.27 -18.50 -11.14
C THR A 58 28.70 -17.12 -10.80
N ARG A 59 29.38 -16.03 -11.19
CA ARG A 59 28.87 -14.66 -10.98
C ARG A 59 27.61 -14.38 -11.77
N LEU A 60 27.46 -14.92 -12.98
CA LEU A 60 26.24 -14.80 -13.78
C LEU A 60 25.05 -15.49 -13.12
N LEU A 61 25.24 -16.68 -12.55
CA LEU A 61 24.20 -17.38 -11.78
C LEU A 61 23.79 -16.57 -10.56
N GLU A 62 24.76 -16.02 -9.82
CA GLU A 62 24.46 -15.16 -8.68
C GLU A 62 23.71 -13.87 -9.09
N ARG A 63 24.06 -13.27 -10.23
CA ARG A 63 23.33 -12.12 -10.79
C ARG A 63 21.88 -12.47 -11.09
N ASP A 64 21.65 -13.61 -11.71
CA ASP A 64 20.32 -14.11 -12.07
C ASP A 64 19.46 -14.33 -10.82
N ASP A 65 20.00 -14.96 -9.78
CA ASP A 65 19.29 -15.14 -8.51
C ASP A 65 18.94 -13.80 -7.84
N ARG A 66 19.89 -12.86 -7.74
CA ARG A 66 19.63 -11.52 -7.19
C ARG A 66 18.56 -10.76 -7.97
N LEU A 67 18.53 -10.90 -9.30
CA LEU A 67 17.53 -10.26 -10.14
C LEU A 67 16.14 -10.92 -9.99
N ARG A 68 16.07 -12.25 -9.86
CA ARG A 68 14.80 -12.95 -9.58
C ARG A 68 14.20 -12.49 -8.27
N ASP A 69 15.00 -12.39 -7.22
CA ASP A 69 14.54 -11.91 -5.91
C ASP A 69 14.05 -10.47 -5.98
N TYR A 70 14.78 -9.60 -6.68
CA TYR A 70 14.37 -8.22 -6.91
C TYR A 70 13.03 -8.12 -7.67
N ILE A 71 12.86 -8.89 -8.74
CA ILE A 71 11.62 -8.94 -9.52
C ILE A 71 10.46 -9.46 -8.66
N ASN A 72 10.69 -10.48 -7.85
CA ASN A 72 9.67 -11.00 -6.94
C ASN A 72 9.25 -9.96 -5.91
N GLY A 73 10.20 -9.22 -5.32
CA GLY A 73 9.90 -8.11 -4.42
C GLY A 73 9.10 -6.99 -5.11
N LEU A 74 9.46 -6.63 -6.35
CA LEU A 74 8.68 -5.66 -7.14
C LEU A 74 7.25 -6.14 -7.43
N LYS A 75 7.08 -7.42 -7.76
CA LYS A 75 5.75 -8.02 -7.96
C LYS A 75 4.92 -7.96 -6.67
N SER A 76 5.51 -8.26 -5.53
CA SER A 76 4.83 -8.16 -4.23
C SER A 76 4.43 -6.71 -3.91
N ALA A 77 5.29 -5.74 -4.20
CA ALA A 77 4.95 -4.32 -4.04
C ALA A 77 3.80 -3.89 -4.95
N LEU A 78 3.81 -4.33 -6.21
CA LEU A 78 2.74 -4.09 -7.18
C LEU A 78 1.40 -4.69 -6.72
N GLN A 79 1.40 -5.95 -6.28
CA GLN A 79 0.22 -6.64 -5.78
C GLN A 79 -0.36 -5.93 -4.54
N CYS A 80 0.50 -5.42 -3.67
CA CYS A 80 0.08 -4.63 -2.52
C CYS A 80 -0.62 -3.33 -2.95
N GLU A 81 -0.08 -2.58 -3.92
CA GLU A 81 -0.73 -1.34 -4.38
C GLU A 81 -2.04 -1.60 -5.15
N GLN A 82 -2.12 -2.70 -5.89
CA GLN A 82 -3.37 -3.17 -6.51
C GLN A 82 -4.42 -3.52 -5.45
N ALA A 83 -4.03 -4.21 -4.37
CA ALA A 83 -4.94 -4.52 -3.26
C ALA A 83 -5.42 -3.26 -2.52
N ARG A 84 -4.67 -2.15 -2.60
CA ARG A 84 -5.07 -0.83 -2.08
C ARG A 84 -5.95 -0.03 -3.05
N GLY A 85 -6.18 -0.53 -4.27
CA GLY A 85 -6.94 0.15 -5.31
C GLY A 85 -6.22 1.39 -5.88
N LYS A 86 -4.88 1.44 -5.80
CA LYS A 86 -4.07 2.54 -6.35
C LYS A 86 -3.58 2.29 -7.78
N LEU A 87 -3.78 1.07 -8.28
CA LEU A 87 -3.47 0.56 -9.62
C LEU A 87 -4.55 -0.47 -9.98
#